data_AF-A0A2U1M9A8-F1
#
_entry.id   AF-A0A2U1M9A8-F1
#
_cell.length_a   1.000
_cell.length_b   1.000
_cell.length_c   1.000
_cell.angle_alpha   90.00
_cell.angle_beta   90.00
_cell.angle_gamma   90.00
#
_symmetry.space_group_name_H-M   'P 1'
#
loop_
_entity.id
_entity.type
_entity.pdbx_description
1 polymer ?
#
loop_
_entity_poly.entity_id
_entity_poly.type
_entity_poly.pdbx_seq_one_letter_code
_entity_poly.pdbx_strand_id
1 'polypeptide(L)'
;MKIFKKFKKTSMSEKEDNRIKRKKNWTSDEEVALAEAWVHISTCKKVGNEQSRDSFWKRILDHFKENVKDTTRTYHSLNTKWQNMNAAMSVFNGLFIQQKCLCESGCSDVYIMKNALYQLG
;
A
#
# COMPACT_ATOMS: atom_id res chain seq x y z
N MET A 1 -46.57 -16.25 -16.11
CA MET A 1 -46.80 -16.94 -14.82
C MET A 1 -46.19 -18.35 -14.88
N LYS A 2 -45.35 -18.67 -13.88
CA LYS A 2 -44.77 -19.95 -13.44
C LYS A 2 -44.53 -21.09 -14.46
N ILE A 3 -43.26 -21.37 -14.75
CA ILE A 3 -42.80 -22.72 -15.07
C ILE A 3 -41.49 -23.01 -14.29
N PHE A 4 -41.47 -24.19 -13.69
CA PHE A 4 -40.60 -24.70 -12.65
C PHE A 4 -39.13 -24.87 -13.10
N LYS A 5 -38.16 -24.47 -12.25
CA LYS A 5 -36.75 -24.84 -12.43
C LYS A 5 -36.52 -26.27 -11.94
N LYS A 6 -36.27 -27.17 -12.89
CA LYS A 6 -35.93 -28.57 -12.67
C LYS A 6 -34.48 -28.67 -12.19
N PHE A 7 -34.31 -29.24 -11.00
CA PHE A 7 -33.02 -29.59 -10.43
C PHE A 7 -32.41 -30.75 -11.24
N LYS A 8 -31.26 -30.54 -11.88
CA LYS A 8 -30.40 -31.62 -12.37
C LYS A 8 -29.11 -31.62 -11.56
N LYS A 9 -28.96 -32.68 -10.77
CA LYS A 9 -27.73 -33.08 -10.09
C LYS A 9 -26.99 -33.98 -11.08
N THR A 10 -25.81 -33.58 -11.53
CA THR A 10 -24.88 -34.48 -12.23
C THR A 10 -23.48 -34.26 -11.68
N SER A 11 -22.93 -35.35 -11.16
CA SER A 11 -21.61 -35.47 -10.55
C SER A 11 -20.48 -35.48 -11.58
N MET A 12 -19.44 -34.68 -11.29
CA MET A 12 -18.00 -34.99 -11.36
C MET A 12 -17.37 -35.43 -12.69
N SER A 13 -16.51 -34.56 -13.24
CA SER A 13 -15.18 -34.96 -13.74
C SER A 13 -14.22 -33.77 -13.67
N GLU A 14 -13.15 -33.95 -12.90
CA GLU A 14 -12.02 -33.04 -12.75
C GLU A 14 -11.36 -32.73 -14.10
N LYS A 15 -11.10 -31.45 -14.39
CA LYS A 15 -9.90 -30.95 -15.09
C LYS A 15 -9.90 -29.42 -15.22
N GLU A 16 -8.71 -28.89 -14.96
CA GLU A 16 -8.24 -27.51 -15.14
C GLU A 16 -8.75 -26.43 -14.15
N ASP A 17 -8.05 -26.37 -13.02
CA ASP A 17 -8.02 -25.26 -12.07
C ASP A 17 -7.41 -24.02 -12.73
N ASN A 18 -8.19 -23.36 -13.59
CA ASN A 18 -7.91 -22.01 -14.04
C ASN A 18 -8.36 -21.02 -12.95
N ARG A 19 -7.79 -21.16 -11.75
CA ARG A 19 -7.88 -20.15 -10.70
C ARG A 19 -7.14 -18.93 -11.21
N ILE A 20 -7.90 -17.96 -11.72
CA ILE A 20 -7.51 -16.55 -11.74
C ILE A 20 -6.88 -16.27 -10.37
N LYS A 21 -5.54 -16.24 -10.28
CA LYS A 21 -4.81 -15.98 -9.05
C LYS A 21 -5.26 -14.61 -8.57
N ARG A 22 -6.21 -14.58 -7.64
CA ARG A 22 -6.67 -13.34 -7.01
C ARG A 22 -5.42 -12.63 -6.49
N LYS A 23 -5.19 -11.38 -6.93
CA LYS A 23 -4.07 -10.57 -6.46
C LYS A 23 -4.16 -10.55 -4.93
N LYS A 24 -3.11 -11.01 -4.24
CA LYS A 24 -3.04 -10.99 -2.77
C LYS A 24 -3.26 -9.54 -2.30
N ASN A 25 -4.17 -9.31 -1.36
CA ASN A 25 -4.38 -7.97 -0.79
C ASN A 25 -3.13 -7.53 -0.02
N TRP A 26 -2.90 -6.22 0.07
CA TRP A 26 -1.84 -5.67 0.91
C TRP A 26 -2.24 -5.78 2.37
N THR A 27 -1.29 -6.17 3.22
CA THR A 27 -1.47 -6.18 4.68
C THR A 27 -0.80 -4.96 5.28
N SER A 28 -1.20 -4.55 6.48
CA SER A 28 -0.56 -3.43 7.19
C SER A 28 0.94 -3.67 7.41
N ASP A 29 1.34 -4.91 7.72
CA ASP A 29 2.77 -5.25 7.88
C ASP A 29 3.54 -5.11 6.56
N GLU A 30 2.93 -5.51 5.43
CA GLU A 30 3.53 -5.29 4.10
C GLU A 30 3.62 -3.78 3.76
N GLU A 31 2.67 -2.96 4.19
CA GLU A 31 2.70 -1.51 3.99
C GLU A 31 3.79 -0.83 4.83
N VAL A 32 3.94 -1.25 6.09
CA VAL A 32 5.01 -0.78 6.99
C VAL A 32 6.37 -1.14 6.41
N ALA A 33 6.58 -2.41 6.03
CA ALA A 33 7.84 -2.86 5.45
C ALA A 33 8.18 -2.12 4.13
N LEU A 34 7.16 -1.77 3.32
CA LEU A 34 7.35 -0.96 2.13
C LEU A 34 7.80 0.47 2.46
N ALA A 35 7.19 1.10 3.47
CA ALA A 35 7.59 2.43 3.92
C ALA A 35 9.02 2.45 4.48
N GLU A 36 9.38 1.46 5.29
CA GLU A 36 10.75 1.29 5.81
C GLU A 36 11.77 1.15 4.68
N ALA A 37 11.50 0.25 3.72
CA ALA A 37 12.37 0.04 2.57
C ALA A 37 12.53 1.32 1.73
N TRP A 38 11.43 2.06 1.51
CA TRP A 38 11.49 3.32 0.77
C TRP A 38 12.34 4.38 1.49
N VAL A 39 12.16 4.55 2.81
CA VAL A 39 12.94 5.51 3.61
C VAL A 39 14.42 5.12 3.63
N HIS A 40 14.72 3.84 3.83
CA HIS A 40 16.10 3.34 3.84
C HIS A 40 16.82 3.65 2.52
N ILE A 41 16.18 3.36 1.38
CA ILE A 41 16.78 3.56 0.07
C ILE A 41 16.84 5.03 -0.34
N SER A 42 15.81 5.83 -0.05
CA SER A 42 15.76 7.26 -0.37
C SER A 42 16.76 8.11 0.41
N THR A 43 17.14 7.68 1.62
CA THR A 43 18.12 8.38 2.46
C THR A 43 19.54 7.81 2.34
N CYS A 44 19.74 6.78 1.52
CA CYS A 44 21.01 6.10 1.36
C CYS A 44 22.04 6.97 0.61
N LYS A 45 22.95 7.61 1.36
CA LYS A 45 24.04 8.47 0.82
C LYS A 45 24.96 7.79 -0.20
N LYS A 46 25.01 6.46 -0.21
CA LYS A 46 25.92 5.67 -1.06
C LYS A 46 25.60 5.76 -2.54
N VAL A 47 24.39 6.16 -2.92
CA VAL A 47 24.06 6.27 -4.34
C VAL A 47 23.69 7.70 -4.68
N GLY A 48 24.53 8.28 -5.55
CA GLY A 48 24.36 9.64 -6.04
C GLY A 48 23.09 9.80 -6.88
N ASN A 49 22.87 11.03 -7.34
CA ASN A 49 21.65 11.50 -7.98
C ASN A 49 21.33 10.85 -9.35
N GLU A 50 22.18 9.95 -9.85
CA GLU A 50 22.07 9.30 -11.17
C GLU A 50 21.44 7.89 -11.09
N GLN A 51 20.39 7.71 -10.28
CA GLN A 51 19.64 6.46 -10.28
C GLN A 51 18.46 6.50 -11.25
N SER A 52 18.35 5.48 -12.11
CA SER A 52 17.12 5.28 -12.86
C SER A 52 15.98 4.88 -11.92
N ARG A 53 14.75 5.27 -12.26
CA ARG A 53 13.54 4.89 -11.49
C ARG A 53 13.46 3.38 -11.25
N ASP A 54 13.77 2.57 -12.27
CA ASP A 54 13.72 1.12 -12.15
C ASP A 54 14.79 0.58 -11.21
N SER A 55 16.00 1.14 -11.24
CA SER A 55 17.07 0.74 -10.31
C SER A 55 16.72 1.05 -8.86
N PHE A 56 16.09 2.21 -8.63
CA PHE A 56 15.60 2.61 -7.31
C PHE A 56 14.55 1.63 -6.77
N TRP A 57 13.52 1.31 -7.57
CA TRP A 57 12.47 0.38 -7.14
C TRP A 57 12.95 -1.07 -7.00
N LYS A 58 13.96 -1.50 -7.77
CA LYS A 58 14.60 -2.81 -7.57
C LYS A 58 15.28 -2.89 -6.20
N ARG A 59 16.03 -1.87 -5.80
CA ARG A 59 16.67 -1.82 -4.47
C ARG A 59 15.65 -1.82 -3.34
N ILE A 60 14.53 -1.10 -3.51
CA ILE A 60 13.42 -1.16 -2.54
C ILE A 60 12.85 -2.57 -2.47
N LEU A 61 12.64 -3.25 -3.60
CA LEU A 61 12.16 -4.63 -3.61
C LEU A 61 13.13 -5.58 -2.90
N ASP A 62 14.43 -5.39 -3.07
CA ASP A 62 15.45 -6.23 -2.42
C ASP A 62 15.39 -6.07 -0.90
N HIS A 63 15.40 -4.83 -0.39
CA HIS A 63 15.21 -4.56 1.04
C HIS A 63 13.85 -5.04 1.56
N PHE A 64 12.79 -4.90 0.76
CA PHE A 64 11.45 -5.37 1.13
C PHE A 64 11.40 -6.90 1.30
N LYS A 65 12.11 -7.66 0.48
CA LYS A 65 12.19 -9.13 0.58
C LYS A 65 12.96 -9.61 1.81
N GLU A 66 13.87 -8.80 2.34
CA GLU A 66 14.57 -9.10 3.59
C GLU A 66 13.59 -9.05 4.79
N ASN A 67 12.64 -8.13 4.76
CA ASN A 67 11.63 -7.94 5.81
C ASN A 67 10.36 -8.78 5.61
N VAL A 68 9.98 -9.09 4.36
CA VAL A 68 8.79 -9.88 4.02
C VAL A 68 9.20 -11.13 3.24
N LYS A 69 9.42 -12.22 3.98
CA LYS A 69 9.79 -13.53 3.42
C LYS A 69 8.71 -14.08 2.48
N ASP A 70 9.14 -14.84 1.47
CA ASP A 70 8.30 -15.51 0.47
C ASP A 70 7.31 -14.58 -0.26
N THR A 71 7.65 -13.31 -0.38
CA THR A 71 6.81 -12.34 -1.05
C THR A 71 6.78 -12.56 -2.57
N THR A 72 5.57 -12.58 -3.14
CA THR A 72 5.35 -12.66 -4.60
C THR A 72 5.24 -11.28 -5.23
N ARG A 73 5.54 -10.20 -4.49
CA ARG A 73 5.42 -8.83 -4.94
C ARG A 73 6.52 -8.48 -5.94
N THR A 74 6.20 -7.61 -6.89
CA THR A 74 7.15 -7.09 -7.88
C THR A 74 7.41 -5.61 -7.62
N TYR A 75 8.53 -5.08 -8.12
CA TYR A 75 8.86 -3.66 -7.95
C TYR A 75 7.77 -2.73 -8.52
N HIS A 76 7.09 -3.14 -9.60
CA HIS A 76 5.93 -2.44 -10.14
C HIS A 76 4.77 -2.39 -9.14
N SER A 77 4.45 -3.52 -8.49
CA SER A 77 3.39 -3.57 -7.50
C SER A 77 3.69 -2.72 -6.27
N LEU A 78 4.96 -2.65 -5.86
CA LEU A 78 5.44 -1.77 -4.79
C LEU A 78 5.30 -0.30 -5.19
N ASN A 79 5.72 0.07 -6.40
CA ASN A 79 5.57 1.44 -6.90
C ASN A 79 4.10 1.90 -6.92
N THR A 80 3.21 1.10 -7.52
CA THR A 80 1.77 1.43 -7.53
C THR A 80 1.20 1.53 -6.12
N LYS A 81 1.60 0.63 -5.21
CA LYS A 81 1.13 0.69 -3.82
C LYS A 81 1.64 1.95 -3.11
N TRP A 82 2.91 2.28 -3.28
CA TRP A 82 3.53 3.46 -2.70
C TRP A 82 2.87 4.74 -3.22
N GLN A 83 2.57 4.84 -4.52
CA GLN A 83 1.88 6.00 -5.07
C GLN A 83 0.52 6.23 -4.38
N ASN A 84 -0.25 5.16 -4.15
CA ASN A 84 -1.52 5.24 -3.44
C ASN A 84 -1.35 5.64 -1.97
N MET A 85 -0.37 5.04 -1.27
CA MET A 85 -0.06 5.42 0.12
C MET A 85 0.39 6.88 0.21
N ASN A 86 1.27 7.30 -0.69
CA ASN A 86 1.80 8.66 -0.71
C ASN A 86 0.71 9.69 -1.03
N ALA A 87 -0.25 9.37 -1.89
CA ALA A 87 -1.41 10.22 -2.13
C ALA A 87 -2.24 10.40 -0.84
N ALA A 88 -2.55 9.31 -0.14
CA ALA A 88 -3.28 9.36 1.14
C ALA A 88 -2.51 10.14 2.22
N MET A 89 -1.20 9.87 2.36
CA MET A 89 -0.32 10.61 3.27
C MET A 89 -0.24 12.10 2.91
N SER A 90 -0.26 12.46 1.63
CA SER A 90 -0.23 13.86 1.18
C SER A 90 -1.50 14.61 1.58
N VAL A 91 -2.67 13.97 1.45
CA VAL A 91 -3.95 14.55 1.90
C VAL A 91 -3.90 14.77 3.41
N PHE A 92 -3.49 13.75 4.17
CA PHE A 92 -3.35 13.85 5.62
C PHE A 92 -2.39 14.99 6.02
N ASN A 93 -1.23 15.08 5.38
CA ASN A 93 -0.25 16.13 5.66
C ASN A 93 -0.81 17.53 5.38
N GLY A 94 -1.61 17.69 4.31
CA GLY A 94 -2.32 18.94 4.04
C GLY A 94 -3.28 19.34 5.15
N LEU A 95 -4.10 18.39 5.62
CA LEU A 95 -5.02 18.61 6.75
C LEU A 95 -4.27 18.93 8.04
N PHE A 96 -3.18 18.21 8.31
CA PHE A 96 -2.32 18.46 9.46
C PHE A 96 -1.74 19.87 9.45
N ILE A 97 -1.17 20.31 8.32
CA ILE A 97 -0.64 21.67 8.15
C ILE A 97 -1.74 22.72 8.33
N GLN A 98 -2.91 22.51 7.71
CA GLN A 98 -4.05 23.41 7.88
C GLN A 98 -4.45 23.56 9.35
N GLN A 99 -4.60 22.44 10.06
CA GLN A 99 -4.97 22.45 11.48
C GLN A 99 -3.87 23.09 12.35
N LYS A 100 -2.60 22.88 12.00
CA LYS A 100 -1.46 23.50 12.67
C LYS A 100 -1.45 25.02 12.47
N CYS A 101 -1.77 25.51 11.28
CA CYS A 101 -1.88 26.94 10.99
C CYS A 101 -3.09 27.60 11.67
N LEU A 102 -4.20 26.87 11.85
CA LEU A 102 -5.39 27.36 12.56
C LEU A 102 -5.25 27.35 14.09
N CYS A 103 -4.28 26.61 14.63
CA CYS A 103 -4.03 26.60 16.07
C CYS A 103 -3.23 27.84 16.48
N GLU A 104 -3.92 28.92 16.82
CA GLU A 104 -3.33 30.19 17.25
C GLU A 104 -2.67 30.15 18.64
N SER A 105 -2.88 29.08 19.44
CA SER A 105 -2.26 28.97 20.77
C SER A 105 -2.06 27.51 21.21
N GLY A 106 -0.80 27.12 21.44
CA GLY A 106 -0.39 26.02 22.35
C GLY A 106 -0.99 24.62 22.14
N CYS A 107 -1.71 24.35 21.04
CA CYS A 107 -2.34 23.04 20.81
C CYS A 107 -1.28 21.93 20.78
N SER A 108 -1.54 20.85 21.52
CA SER A 108 -0.72 19.63 21.43
C SER A 108 -0.79 19.04 20.02
N ASP A 109 0.34 18.57 19.50
CA ASP A 109 0.41 17.84 18.23
C ASP A 109 -0.57 16.66 18.18
N VAL A 110 -0.84 16.01 19.31
CA VAL A 110 -1.81 14.91 19.43
C VAL A 110 -3.22 15.37 19.09
N TYR A 111 -3.60 16.57 19.53
CA TYR A 111 -4.91 17.16 19.24
C TYR A 111 -5.03 17.51 17.75
N ILE A 112 -3.99 18.12 17.18
CA ILE A 112 -3.92 18.45 15.76
C ILE A 112 -4.03 17.19 14.90
N MET A 113 -3.30 16.14 15.27
CA MET A 113 -3.32 14.84 14.60
C MET A 113 -4.72 14.21 14.63
N LYS A 114 -5.37 14.21 15.80
CA LYS A 114 -6.73 13.66 15.96
C LYS A 114 -7.76 14.40 15.10
N ASN A 115 -7.68 15.72 15.04
CA ASN A 115 -8.58 16.53 14.22
C ASN A 115 -8.34 16.30 12.72
N ALA A 116 -7.08 16.24 12.29
CA ALA A 116 -6.74 15.94 10.90
C ALA A 116 -7.26 14.55 10.48
N LEU A 117 -7.14 13.54 11.36
CA LEU A 117 -7.69 12.20 11.12
C LEU A 117 -9.22 12.20 11.03
N TYR A 118 -9.90 12.94 11.92
CA TYR A 118 -11.37 13.05 11.89
C TYR A 118 -11.89 13.63 10.56
N GLN A 119 -11.12 14.54 9.94
CA GLN A 119 -11.47 15.13 8.64
C GLN A 119 -11.18 14.20 7.44
N LEU A 120 -10.40 13.12 7.64
CA LEU A 120 -10.03 12.18 6.58
C LEU A 120 -11.15 11.17 6.26
N GLY A 121 -12.09 10.96 7.19
CA GLY A 121 -13.21 10.00 7.07
C GLY A 121 -13.04 8.76 7.94
#